data_AF-A0AAE4JAF8-F1
#
_entry.id   AF-A0AAE4JAF8-F1
#
_cell.length_a   1.000
_cell.length_b   1.000
_cell.length_c   1.000
_cell.angle_alpha   90.00
_cell.angle_beta   90.00
_cell.angle_gamma   90.00
#
_symmetry.space_group_name_H-M   'P 1'
#
loop_
_entity.id
_entity.type
_entity.pdbx_description
1 polymer ?
#
loop_
_entity_poly.entity_id
_entity_poly.type
_entity_poly.pdbx_seq_one_letter_code
_entity_poly.pdbx_strand_id
1 'polypeptide(L)'
;MITGKAADRTVAVEVAPGGALQELTLEAAALRLEPDELARRILLLTAAASARATASLWHTHDGAGALGLPEPGEAAEETTPDSWRAQ
;
A
#
# COMPACT_ATOMS: atom_id res chain seq x y z
N MET A 1 6.95 11.15 6.25
CA MET A 1 5.92 10.11 6.51
C MET A 1 5.41 9.65 5.14
N ILE A 2 5.38 8.34 4.87
CA ILE A 2 4.80 7.83 3.63
C ILE A 2 3.28 7.92 3.77
N THR A 3 2.62 8.56 2.81
CA THR A 3 1.16 8.59 2.72
C THR A 3 0.74 8.34 1.28
N GLY A 4 -0.49 7.87 1.10
CA GLY A 4 -1.13 7.72 -0.19
C GLY A 4 -2.26 8.72 -0.31
N LYS A 5 -2.37 9.34 -1.48
CA LYS A 5 -3.41 10.33 -1.78
C LYS A 5 -4.27 9.85 -2.93
N ALA A 6 -5.57 10.08 -2.84
CA ALA A 6 -6.51 9.89 -3.93
C ALA A 6 -7.55 11.00 -3.89
N ALA A 7 -7.95 11.49 -5.05
CA ALA A 7 -8.95 12.54 -5.14
C ALA A 7 -9.76 12.42 -6.42
N ASP A 8 -10.95 13.01 -6.38
CA ASP A 8 -11.70 13.42 -7.55
C ASP A 8 -12.03 14.92 -7.46
N ARG A 9 -13.02 15.41 -8.23
CA ARG A 9 -13.40 16.82 -8.25
C ARG A 9 -14.00 17.35 -6.94
N THR A 10 -14.42 16.46 -6.05
CA THR A 10 -15.28 16.79 -4.91
C THR A 10 -14.86 16.13 -3.60
N VAL A 11 -14.07 15.06 -3.65
CA VAL A 11 -13.58 14.33 -2.48
C VAL A 11 -12.08 14.10 -2.64
N ALA A 12 -11.31 14.38 -1.58
CA ALA A 12 -9.90 14.06 -1.50
C ALA A 12 -9.61 13.31 -0.19
N VAL A 13 -8.74 12.30 -0.27
CA VAL A 13 -8.39 11.41 0.82
C VAL A 13 -6.86 11.26 0.90
N GLU A 14 -6.33 11.38 2.12
CA GLU A 14 -4.96 11.02 2.46
C GLU A 14 -4.94 9.94 3.55
N VAL A 15 -4.15 8.89 3.33
CA VAL A 15 -4.01 7.77 4.27
C VAL A 15 -2.55 7.41 4.50
N ALA A 16 -2.25 6.93 5.70
CA ALA A 16 -1.00 6.23 5.98
C ALA A 16 -1.05 4.77 5.46
N PRO A 17 0.10 4.10 5.28
CA PRO A 17 0.16 2.68 4.97
C PRO A 17 -0.63 1.85 5.99
N GLY A 18 -1.30 0.79 5.51
CA GLY A 18 -2.25 0.02 6.33
C GLY A 18 -3.66 0.63 6.40
N GLY A 19 -3.88 1.81 5.78
CA GLY A 19 -5.22 2.37 5.57
C GLY A 19 -5.72 3.30 6.67
N ALA A 20 -4.85 3.75 7.58
CA ALA A 20 -5.24 4.74 8.58
C ALA A 20 -5.50 6.10 7.91
N LEU A 21 -6.70 6.65 8.10
CA LEU A 21 -7.11 7.94 7.53
C LEU A 21 -6.37 9.09 8.22
N GLN A 22 -5.70 9.92 7.44
CA GLN A 22 -4.98 11.10 7.92
C GLN A 22 -5.75 12.38 7.63
N GLU A 23 -6.30 12.51 6.42
CA GLU A 23 -7.09 13.66 6.01
C GLU A 23 -8.22 13.25 5.06
N LEU A 24 -9.38 13.90 5.22
CA LEU A 24 -10.54 13.79 4.33
C LEU A 24 -11.05 15.20 4.04
N THR A 25 -11.03 15.59 2.78
CA THR A 25 -11.57 16.86 2.32
C THR A 25 -12.81 16.62 1.47
N LEU A 26 -13.91 17.30 1.81
CA LEU A 26 -15.17 17.25 1.08
C LEU A 26 -15.53 18.65 0.58
N GLU A 27 -15.67 18.78 -0.73
CA GLU A 27 -16.23 19.98 -1.34
C GLU A 27 -17.74 20.07 -1.03
N ALA A 28 -18.28 21.30 -1.00
CA ALA A 28 -19.72 21.51 -0.76
C ALA A 28 -20.61 20.76 -1.77
N ALA A 29 -20.09 20.44 -2.95
CA ALA A 29 -20.78 19.62 -3.95
C ALA A 29 -20.92 18.15 -3.56
N ALA A 30 -19.95 17.57 -2.81
CA ALA A 30 -20.03 16.21 -2.32
C ALA A 30 -21.16 16.04 -1.29
N LEU A 31 -21.43 17.08 -0.49
CA LEU A 31 -22.47 17.07 0.53
C LEU A 31 -23.91 17.07 -0.03
N ARG A 32 -24.06 17.27 -1.34
CA ARG A 32 -25.35 17.19 -2.04
C ARG A 32 -25.62 15.81 -2.63
N LEU A 33 -24.66 14.87 -2.52
CA LEU A 33 -24.85 13.49 -2.96
C LEU A 33 -25.73 12.75 -1.96
N GLU A 34 -26.41 11.71 -2.44
CA GLU A 34 -27.07 10.75 -1.56
C GLU A 34 -26.04 10.09 -0.61
N PRO A 35 -26.40 9.83 0.66
CA PRO A 35 -25.46 9.31 1.66
C PRO A 35 -24.70 8.05 1.21
N ASP A 36 -25.40 7.12 0.55
CA ASP A 36 -24.81 5.86 0.08
C ASP A 36 -23.78 6.09 -1.03
N GLU A 37 -24.04 7.05 -1.92
CA GLU A 37 -23.12 7.40 -3.01
C GLU A 37 -21.87 8.10 -2.46
N LEU A 38 -22.04 9.04 -1.52
CA LEU A 38 -20.93 9.69 -0.85
C LEU A 38 -20.05 8.67 -0.10
N ALA A 39 -20.67 7.76 0.65
CA ALA A 39 -19.98 6.71 1.38
C ALA A 39 -19.19 5.80 0.44
N ARG A 40 -19.82 5.30 -0.63
CA ARG A 40 -19.15 4.48 -1.65
C ARG A 40 -17.94 5.20 -2.22
N ARG A 41 -18.08 6.49 -2.53
CA ARG A 41 -17.05 7.30 -3.17
C ARG A 41 -15.84 7.52 -2.26
N ILE A 42 -16.08 7.84 -0.98
CA ILE A 42 -15.03 7.92 0.04
C ILE A 42 -14.30 6.57 0.15
N LEU A 43 -15.03 5.46 0.26
CA LEU A 43 -14.43 4.13 0.41
C LEU A 43 -13.55 3.74 -0.79
N LEU A 44 -13.98 4.04 -2.02
CA LEU A 44 -13.19 3.79 -3.22
C LEU A 44 -11.90 4.61 -3.25
N LEU A 45 -11.97 5.90 -2.89
CA LEU A 45 -10.79 6.76 -2.82
C LEU A 45 -9.83 6.32 -1.71
N THR A 46 -10.35 5.95 -0.54
CA THR A 46 -9.55 5.40 0.56
C THR A 46 -8.83 4.11 0.15
N ALA A 47 -9.51 3.21 -0.56
CA ALA A 47 -8.88 1.98 -1.06
C ALA A 47 -7.74 2.28 -2.05
N ALA A 48 -7.96 3.21 -2.98
CA ALA A 48 -6.95 3.63 -3.95
C ALA A 48 -5.76 4.33 -3.27
N ALA A 49 -6.03 5.22 -2.30
CA ALA A 49 -5.00 5.90 -1.53
C ALA A 49 -4.17 4.88 -0.71
N SER A 50 -4.82 3.89 -0.10
CA SER A 50 -4.16 2.85 0.70
C SER A 50 -3.25 1.97 -0.16
N ALA A 51 -3.73 1.56 -1.33
CA ALA A 51 -2.92 0.79 -2.28
C ALA A 51 -1.66 1.56 -2.71
N ARG A 52 -1.76 2.88 -2.95
CA ARG A 52 -0.61 3.74 -3.27
C ARG A 52 0.35 3.87 -2.09
N ALA A 53 -0.15 4.10 -0.88
CA ALA A 53 0.68 4.22 0.32
C ALA A 53 1.50 2.94 0.56
N THR A 54 0.86 1.78 0.42
CA THR A 54 1.50 0.48 0.56
C THR A 54 2.49 0.21 -0.58
N ALA A 55 2.13 0.52 -1.84
CA ALA A 55 3.04 0.41 -2.99
C ALA A 55 4.34 1.22 -2.77
N SER A 56 4.23 2.44 -2.25
CA SER A 56 5.37 3.30 -1.95
C SER A 56 6.31 2.72 -0.89
N LEU A 57 5.81 1.89 0.04
CA LEU A 57 6.69 1.17 0.96
C LEU A 57 7.63 0.22 0.23
N TRP A 58 7.13 -0.54 -0.74
CA TRP A 58 7.94 -1.50 -1.48
C TRP A 58 9.04 -0.82 -2.30
N HIS A 59 8.73 0.31 -2.96
CA HIS A 59 9.74 1.10 -3.69
C HIS A 59 10.77 1.78 -2.78
N THR A 60 10.50 1.89 -1.49
CA THR A 60 11.49 2.38 -0.51
C THR A 60 12.40 1.24 0.00
N HIS A 61 11.99 -0.02 -0.20
CA HIS A 61 12.70 -1.22 0.26
C HIS A 61 13.50 -1.94 -0.85
N ASP A 62 13.76 -1.28 -1.99
CA ASP A 62 14.70 -1.77 -3.01
C ASP A 62 16.17 -1.83 -2.52
N GLY A 63 16.43 -1.56 -1.24
CA GLY A 63 17.57 -2.13 -0.53
C GLY A 63 17.14 -3.37 0.24
N ALA A 64 17.44 -4.57 -0.29
CA ALA A 64 17.20 -5.86 0.38
C ALA A 64 17.72 -5.89 1.83
N GLY A 65 18.73 -5.08 2.15
CA GLY A 65 19.25 -4.86 3.51
C GLY A 65 18.27 -4.24 4.53
N ALA A 66 17.19 -3.56 4.12
CA ALA A 66 16.25 -2.92 5.06
C ALA A 66 15.26 -3.91 5.70
N LEU A 67 15.03 -5.07 5.07
CA LEU A 67 14.12 -6.10 5.56
C LEU A 67 14.84 -7.22 6.33
N GLY A 68 16.17 -7.11 6.51
CA GLY A 68 16.99 -8.18 7.10
C GLY A 68 16.95 -9.48 6.27
N LEU A 69 16.50 -9.39 5.02
CA LEU A 69 16.49 -10.53 4.11
C LEU A 69 17.90 -10.70 3.57
N PRO A 70 18.43 -11.93 3.54
CA PRO A 70 19.72 -12.18 2.93
C PRO A 70 19.67 -11.73 1.46
N GLU A 71 20.72 -11.04 1.02
CA GLU A 71 20.91 -10.67 -0.38
C GLU A 71 20.66 -11.90 -1.27
N PRO A 72 19.96 -11.77 -2.42
CA PRO A 72 19.73 -12.87 -3.34
C PRO A 72 21.07 -13.25 -4.00
N GLY A 73 21.84 -14.07 -3.29
CA GLY A 73 23.04 -14.73 -3.77
C GLY A 73 22.73 -16.14 -4.23
N GLU A 74 23.56 -16.64 -5.15
CA GLU A 74 23.51 -17.95 -5.82
C GLU A 74 23.45 -19.17 -4.88
N ALA A 75 23.60 -18.97 -3.55
CA ALA A 75 23.48 -19.99 -2.52
C ALA A 75 22.03 -20.30 -2.08
N ALA A 76 21.03 -19.53 -2.53
CA ALA A 76 19.63 -19.71 -2.11
C ALA A 76 18.99 -21.03 -2.62
N GLU A 77 19.60 -21.71 -3.58
CA GLU A 77 19.11 -22.99 -4.11
C GLU A 77 19.68 -24.23 -3.38
N GLU A 78 20.53 -24.07 -2.36
CA GLU A 78 21.05 -25.20 -1.59
C GLU A 78 20.07 -25.60 -0.47
N THR A 79 18.86 -26.02 -0.86
CA THR A 79 17.87 -26.58 0.08
C THR A 79 17.91 -28.10 0.16
N THR A 80 18.82 -28.75 -0.57
CA THR A 80 18.98 -30.21 -0.54
C THR A 80 20.12 -30.58 0.41
N PRO A 81 19.86 -31.27 1.53
CA PRO A 81 20.90 -31.77 2.41
C PRO A 81 21.84 -32.72 1.66
N ASP A 82 23.16 -32.61 1.89
CA ASP A 82 24.17 -33.47 1.25
C ASP A 82 23.93 -34.97 1.46
N SER A 83 23.27 -35.35 2.56
CA SER A 83 22.88 -36.72 2.87
C SER A 83 21.91 -37.33 1.85
N TRP A 84 21.26 -36.52 1.01
CA TRP A 84 20.37 -36.97 -0.06
C TRP A 84 21.05 -37.07 -1.42
N ARG A 85 22.26 -36.52 -1.57
CA ARG A 85 23.03 -36.54 -2.83
C ARG A 85 23.90 -37.79 -3.00
N ALA A 86 24.16 -38.53 -1.92
CA ALA A 86 25.06 -39.68 -1.91
C ALA A 86 24.35 -41.05 -1.98
N GLN A 87 23.30 -41.17 -2.81
CA GLN A 87 22.69 -42.47 -3.16
C GLN A 87 22.82 -42.74 -4.66
#